data_AF-A0A8D8A5A5-F1
#
_entry.id   AF-A0A8D8A5A5-F1
#
_cell.length_a   1.000
_cell.length_b   1.000
_cell.length_c   1.000
_cell.angle_alpha   90.00
_cell.angle_beta   90.00
_cell.angle_gamma   90.00
#
_symmetry.space_group_name_H-M   'P 1'
#
loop_
_entity.id
_entity.type
_entity.pdbx_description
1 polymer ?
#
loop_
_entity_poly.entity_id
_entity_poly.type
_entity_poly.pdbx_seq_one_letter_code
_entity_poly.pdbx_strand_id
1 'polypeptide(L)'
;VGLICIRSRNINKILHTLVVGCCFEDFVKSFPEFSLLSKIILTVKMSLEIQMEFRRLGNVEREIRQLQDAINDARNNVGLEEGNPELEKLQVENMKLKHRLSILNRAIAAEQGSSKPSANSSILDHLNDIFTQAIATAFPQVCADVPTVITVSGVPKFGDYQCNNAMQIVQKLKALDVKTNPRDVAVKIMEAVPRSPMISKVEVAGAGFVNVFLDKTFGAEAIMSILKDGVKPPTFERKRVIVDFSSPNIAKEMHVGHLRSTIIGDSICRFLEFLGHDVLRLNHVGDWGTQFGMLIAHLQDRFPDYLKVSPPIGDLQAFYKESKTRFDSDEEFKKRAYACVVKLQGGDADSLKGWKLICDVSRKEFQKVYDRLDVKLIERGESFYQKRMENIVKDLAKQQFLEEDEGRKIMWGENKDGIPLTIIKSDGGFTYDTSDMAAIKQRLHEEKGEWLVYVTDAGQATHFYTIFSCARRAKILDPAVHRVD
;
A
#
# COMPACT_ATOMS: atom_id res chain seq x y z
N VAL A 1 -22.90 -21.30 26.96
CA VAL A 1 -23.11 -22.76 26.79
C VAL A 1 -22.76 -23.07 25.35
N GLY A 2 -21.60 -23.59 24.97
CA GLY A 2 -20.75 -24.57 25.65
C GLY A 2 -20.55 -25.70 24.64
N LEU A 3 -19.30 -25.87 24.18
CA LEU A 3 -18.83 -26.87 23.19
C LEU A 3 -19.31 -26.57 21.75
N ILE A 4 -18.50 -26.61 20.68
CA ILE A 4 -17.43 -27.56 20.37
C ILE A 4 -16.30 -26.83 19.64
N CYS A 5 -15.11 -26.93 20.23
CA CYS A 5 -13.82 -26.63 19.63
C CYS A 5 -13.21 -27.98 19.22
N ILE A 6 -13.17 -28.33 17.92
CA ILE A 6 -12.33 -29.43 17.41
C ILE A 6 -11.70 -29.05 16.06
N ARG A 7 -10.44 -28.60 16.15
CA ARG A 7 -9.30 -28.88 15.24
C ARG A 7 -9.48 -28.71 13.71
N SER A 8 -9.25 -27.49 13.21
CA SER A 8 -8.91 -27.21 11.79
C SER A 8 -7.43 -27.49 11.44
N ARG A 9 -6.88 -28.64 11.86
CA ARG A 9 -5.55 -29.11 11.41
C ARG A 9 -5.61 -30.11 10.24
N ASN A 10 -6.80 -30.44 9.74
CA ASN A 10 -6.97 -31.40 8.63
C ASN A 10 -7.67 -30.85 7.38
N ILE A 11 -8.12 -29.59 7.34
CA ILE A 11 -8.80 -29.05 6.14
C ILE A 11 -7.82 -28.92 4.96
N ASN A 12 -6.57 -28.49 5.18
CA ASN A 12 -5.56 -28.44 4.12
C ASN A 12 -5.10 -29.83 3.64
N LYS A 13 -5.16 -30.87 4.48
CA LYS A 13 -4.89 -32.25 4.04
C LYS A 13 -6.06 -32.84 3.26
N ILE A 14 -7.30 -32.53 3.66
CA ILE A 14 -8.49 -32.96 2.94
C ILE A 14 -8.59 -32.26 1.57
N LEU A 15 -8.25 -30.97 1.47
CA LEU A 15 -8.21 -30.26 0.19
C LEU A 15 -7.09 -30.77 -0.74
N HIS A 16 -5.95 -31.19 -0.21
CA HIS A 16 -4.87 -31.74 -1.04
C HIS A 16 -5.15 -33.18 -1.49
N THR A 17 -5.94 -33.94 -0.74
CA THR A 17 -6.37 -35.30 -1.13
C THR A 17 -7.57 -35.29 -2.09
N LEU A 18 -8.42 -34.25 -2.06
CA LEU A 18 -9.54 -34.10 -3.00
C LEU A 18 -9.14 -33.69 -4.44
N VAL A 19 -7.87 -33.38 -4.67
CA VAL A 19 -7.35 -33.02 -6.02
C VAL A 19 -6.75 -34.23 -6.74
N VAL A 20 -6.61 -35.39 -6.09
CA VAL A 20 -6.06 -36.60 -6.72
C VAL A 20 -6.98 -37.79 -6.44
N GLY A 21 -7.99 -37.99 -7.29
CA GLY A 21 -8.73 -39.26 -7.38
C GLY A 21 -10.25 -39.12 -7.41
N CYS A 22 -10.81 -39.27 -8.61
CA CYS A 22 -12.19 -39.62 -8.98
C CYS A 22 -13.38 -38.72 -8.56
N CYS A 23 -14.15 -38.36 -9.61
CA CYS A 23 -15.55 -37.95 -9.69
C CYS A 23 -16.06 -36.84 -8.74
N PHE A 24 -15.57 -35.61 -8.97
CA PHE A 24 -16.19 -34.38 -8.45
C PHE A 24 -17.60 -34.12 -9.06
N GLU A 25 -17.91 -34.71 -10.23
CA GLU A 25 -19.22 -34.57 -10.88
C GLU A 25 -20.37 -35.24 -10.12
N ASP A 26 -20.11 -36.26 -9.30
CA ASP A 26 -21.16 -36.96 -8.54
C ASP A 26 -21.47 -36.29 -7.19
N PHE A 27 -20.53 -35.50 -6.65
CA PHE A 27 -20.76 -34.71 -5.43
C PHE A 27 -21.66 -33.49 -5.70
N VAL A 28 -21.53 -32.86 -6.88
CA VAL A 28 -22.32 -31.69 -7.28
C VAL A 28 -23.78 -32.05 -7.59
N LYS A 29 -24.07 -33.28 -7.99
CA LYS A 29 -25.45 -33.74 -8.27
C LYS A 29 -26.32 -33.91 -7.02
N SER A 30 -25.73 -33.95 -5.82
CA SER A 30 -26.44 -34.30 -4.59
C SER A 30 -26.92 -33.11 -3.74
N PHE A 31 -26.56 -31.86 -4.08
CA PHE A 31 -26.93 -30.66 -3.29
C PHE A 31 -27.28 -29.44 -4.17
N PRO A 32 -28.57 -29.12 -4.36
CA PRO A 32 -29.01 -28.01 -5.23
C PRO A 32 -28.64 -26.59 -4.75
N GLU A 33 -28.19 -26.44 -3.49
CA GLU A 33 -27.94 -25.13 -2.87
C GLU A 33 -26.51 -24.59 -3.01
N PHE A 34 -25.58 -25.33 -3.63
CA PHE A 34 -24.18 -24.89 -3.82
C PHE A 34 -23.84 -24.33 -5.21
N SER A 35 -24.85 -24.00 -6.03
CA SER A 35 -24.65 -23.42 -7.37
C SER A 35 -23.98 -22.04 -7.37
N LEU A 36 -24.04 -21.31 -6.24
CA LEU A 36 -23.47 -19.97 -6.09
C LEU A 36 -21.98 -20.00 -5.73
N LEU A 37 -21.56 -20.94 -4.88
CA LEU A 37 -20.16 -21.09 -4.47
C LEU A 37 -19.28 -21.64 -5.60
N SER A 38 -19.78 -22.57 -6.42
CA SER A 38 -19.04 -23.05 -7.59
C SER A 38 -18.84 -21.95 -8.63
N LYS A 39 -19.85 -21.08 -8.83
CA LYS A 39 -19.75 -19.91 -9.70
C LYS A 39 -18.76 -18.88 -9.17
N ILE A 40 -18.80 -18.55 -7.87
CA ILE A 40 -17.85 -17.61 -7.25
C ILE A 40 -16.41 -18.11 -7.34
N ILE A 41 -16.17 -19.41 -7.09
CA ILE A 41 -14.82 -20.00 -7.16
C ILE A 41 -14.31 -20.03 -8.61
N LEU A 42 -15.17 -20.35 -9.60
CA LEU A 42 -14.79 -20.26 -11.01
C LEU A 42 -14.46 -18.82 -11.42
N THR A 43 -15.28 -17.84 -11.02
CA THR A 43 -15.08 -16.43 -11.39
C THR A 43 -13.79 -15.85 -10.80
N VAL A 44 -13.46 -16.17 -9.54
CA VAL A 44 -12.22 -15.71 -8.89
C VAL A 44 -10.98 -16.37 -9.52
N LYS A 45 -11.06 -17.65 -9.87
CA LYS A 45 -9.96 -18.37 -10.53
C LYS A 45 -9.71 -17.85 -11.95
N MET A 46 -10.78 -17.59 -12.71
CA MET A 46 -10.72 -16.94 -14.02
C MET A 46 -10.06 -15.56 -13.95
N SER A 47 -10.44 -14.72 -12.99
CA SER A 47 -9.92 -13.34 -12.89
C SER A 47 -8.40 -13.27 -12.66
N LEU A 48 -7.84 -14.20 -11.89
CA LEU A 48 -6.39 -14.28 -11.64
C LEU A 48 -5.62 -14.81 -12.85
N GLU A 49 -6.17 -15.82 -13.54
CA GLU A 49 -5.59 -16.36 -14.76
C GLU A 49 -5.58 -15.30 -15.89
N ILE A 50 -6.65 -14.50 -16.02
CA ILE A 50 -6.75 -13.42 -17.01
C ILE A 50 -5.71 -12.32 -16.74
N GLN A 51 -5.54 -11.87 -15.49
CA GLN A 51 -4.53 -10.86 -15.17
C GLN A 51 -3.08 -11.34 -15.41
N MET A 52 -2.81 -12.62 -15.15
CA MET A 52 -1.51 -13.22 -15.49
C MET A 52 -1.30 -13.29 -17.00
N GLU A 53 -2.33 -13.61 -17.79
CA GLU A 53 -2.22 -13.57 -19.26
C GLU A 53 -2.02 -12.14 -19.80
N PHE A 54 -2.65 -11.11 -19.22
CA PHE A 54 -2.41 -9.72 -19.62
C PHE A 54 -0.95 -9.29 -19.39
N ARG A 55 -0.34 -9.67 -18.27
CA ARG A 55 1.10 -9.41 -18.04
C ARG A 55 1.98 -10.19 -19.03
N ARG A 56 1.61 -11.43 -19.37
CA ARG A 56 2.32 -12.23 -20.38
C ARG A 56 2.20 -11.63 -21.78
N LEU A 57 1.04 -11.08 -22.14
CA LEU A 57 0.82 -10.33 -23.38
C LEU A 57 1.74 -9.12 -23.52
N GLY A 58 1.81 -8.27 -22.51
CA GLY A 58 2.67 -7.08 -22.54
C GLY A 58 4.17 -7.42 -22.61
N ASN A 59 4.58 -8.60 -22.15
CA ASN A 59 5.94 -9.10 -22.32
C ASN A 59 6.17 -9.59 -23.76
N VAL A 60 5.24 -10.38 -24.30
CA VAL A 60 5.29 -10.91 -25.67
C VAL A 60 5.26 -9.78 -26.71
N GLU A 61 4.46 -8.74 -26.52
CA GLU A 61 4.42 -7.58 -27.41
C GLU A 61 5.75 -6.82 -27.47
N ARG A 62 6.41 -6.65 -26.31
CA ARG A 62 7.75 -6.05 -26.24
C ARG A 62 8.79 -6.90 -26.95
N GLU A 63 8.72 -8.22 -26.79
CA GLU A 63 9.63 -9.18 -27.41
C GLU A 63 9.45 -9.21 -28.94
N ILE A 64 8.20 -9.19 -29.43
CA ILE A 64 7.91 -9.04 -30.87
C ILE A 64 8.52 -7.75 -31.44
N ARG A 65 8.36 -6.63 -30.73
CA ARG A 65 8.85 -5.33 -31.19
C ARG A 65 10.39 -5.31 -31.27
N GLN A 66 11.06 -5.83 -30.25
CA GLN A 66 12.53 -5.99 -30.25
C GLN A 66 13.04 -6.89 -31.38
N LEU A 67 12.34 -7.99 -31.66
CA LEU A 67 12.69 -8.88 -32.78
C LEU A 67 12.45 -8.24 -34.14
N GLN A 68 11.39 -7.42 -34.29
CA GLN A 68 11.14 -6.69 -35.53
C GLN A 68 12.24 -5.66 -35.81
N ASP A 69 12.69 -4.94 -34.77
CA ASP A 69 13.77 -3.96 -34.89
C ASP A 69 15.09 -4.67 -35.24
N ALA A 70 15.43 -5.78 -34.57
CA ALA A 70 16.61 -6.58 -34.88
C ALA A 70 16.59 -7.18 -36.31
N ILE A 71 15.42 -7.64 -36.78
CA ILE A 71 15.25 -8.13 -38.17
C ILE A 71 15.48 -7.01 -39.18
N ASN A 72 14.98 -5.80 -38.90
CA ASN A 72 15.18 -4.65 -39.78
C ASN A 72 16.65 -4.20 -39.81
N ASP A 73 17.33 -4.20 -38.66
CA ASP A 73 18.75 -3.89 -38.56
C ASP A 73 19.62 -4.92 -39.28
N ALA A 74 19.33 -6.22 -39.12
CA ALA A 74 20.02 -7.29 -39.83
C ALA A 74 19.81 -7.21 -41.35
N ARG A 75 18.62 -6.80 -41.79
CA ARG A 75 18.27 -6.63 -43.21
C ARG A 75 18.94 -5.40 -43.85
N ASN A 76 19.27 -4.38 -43.05
CA ASN A 76 19.95 -3.17 -43.51
C ASN A 76 21.49 -3.32 -43.52
N ASN A 77 22.07 -4.20 -42.68
CA ASN A 77 23.52 -4.34 -42.54
C ASN A 77 24.18 -5.39 -43.44
N VAL A 78 23.42 -6.23 -44.16
CA VAL A 78 23.99 -7.25 -45.05
C VAL A 78 23.22 -7.27 -46.36
N GLY A 79 23.91 -6.96 -47.46
CA GLY A 79 23.38 -7.13 -48.81
C GLY A 79 22.90 -8.57 -49.01
N LEU A 80 21.65 -8.68 -49.46
CA LEU A 80 20.95 -9.87 -49.97
C LEU A 80 21.78 -11.16 -50.05
N GLU A 81 21.61 -12.06 -49.09
CA GLU A 81 21.75 -13.51 -49.33
C GLU A 81 20.62 -14.25 -48.60
N GLU A 82 19.86 -15.03 -49.36
CA GLU A 82 18.93 -16.04 -48.85
C GLU A 82 19.73 -17.05 -48.00
N GLY A 83 19.26 -17.31 -46.77
CA GLY A 83 19.81 -18.37 -45.91
C GLY A 83 20.59 -17.93 -44.67
N ASN A 84 20.45 -16.69 -44.17
CA ASN A 84 20.98 -16.34 -42.85
C ASN A 84 20.20 -17.11 -41.75
N PRO A 85 20.83 -18.07 -41.03
CA PRO A 85 20.14 -18.92 -40.04
C PRO A 85 19.57 -18.13 -38.86
N GLU A 86 20.17 -16.99 -38.53
CA GLU A 86 19.71 -16.10 -37.47
C GLU A 86 18.45 -15.35 -37.88
N LEU A 87 18.36 -14.95 -39.16
CA LEU A 87 17.16 -14.31 -39.73
C LEU A 87 15.99 -15.30 -39.81
N GLU A 88 16.24 -16.55 -40.19
CA GLU A 88 15.20 -17.59 -40.21
C GLU A 88 14.69 -17.92 -38.81
N LYS A 89 15.58 -18.05 -37.82
CA LYS A 89 15.21 -18.21 -36.40
C LYS A 89 14.39 -17.01 -35.91
N LEU A 90 14.85 -15.81 -36.27
CA LEU A 90 14.17 -14.52 -36.26
C LEU A 90 12.68 -14.62 -36.62
N GLN A 91 12.46 -15.05 -37.86
CA GLN A 91 11.16 -15.11 -38.51
C GLN A 91 10.26 -16.19 -37.91
N VAL A 92 10.80 -17.36 -37.57
CA VAL A 92 10.05 -18.45 -36.94
C VAL A 92 9.57 -18.03 -35.54
N GLU A 93 10.42 -17.37 -34.76
CA GLU A 93 10.06 -16.85 -33.43
C GLU A 93 9.01 -15.74 -33.52
N ASN A 94 9.17 -14.80 -34.47
CA ASN A 94 8.18 -13.76 -34.74
C ASN A 94 6.82 -14.35 -35.14
N MET A 95 6.81 -15.40 -35.98
CA MET A 95 5.59 -16.09 -36.39
C MET A 95 4.91 -16.82 -35.22
N LYS A 96 5.69 -17.47 -34.35
CA LYS A 96 5.17 -18.10 -33.11
C LYS A 96 4.57 -17.07 -32.17
N LEU A 97 5.23 -15.94 -31.97
CA LEU A 97 4.76 -14.88 -31.08
C LEU A 97 3.50 -14.22 -31.64
N LYS A 98 3.42 -13.94 -32.95
CA LYS A 98 2.19 -13.46 -33.62
C LYS A 98 1.03 -14.44 -33.49
N HIS A 99 1.30 -15.74 -33.62
CA HIS A 99 0.27 -16.76 -33.42
C HIS A 99 -0.21 -16.78 -31.96
N ARG A 100 0.71 -16.69 -31.00
CA ARG A 100 0.41 -16.62 -29.56
C ARG A 100 -0.41 -15.37 -29.23
N LEU A 101 -0.06 -14.22 -29.80
CA LEU A 101 -0.81 -12.97 -29.71
C LEU A 101 -2.23 -13.12 -30.25
N SER A 102 -2.42 -13.81 -31.39
CA SER A 102 -3.74 -14.08 -31.96
C SER A 102 -4.59 -14.98 -31.06
N ILE A 103 -3.99 -15.99 -30.42
CA ILE A 103 -4.69 -16.87 -29.47
C ILE A 103 -5.11 -16.08 -28.24
N LEU A 104 -4.19 -15.29 -27.67
CA LEU A 104 -4.44 -14.47 -26.50
C LEU A 104 -5.49 -13.37 -26.76
N ASN A 105 -5.44 -12.69 -27.91
CA ASN A 105 -6.46 -11.72 -28.30
C ASN A 105 -7.83 -12.39 -28.48
N ARG A 106 -7.88 -13.62 -28.99
CA ARG A 106 -9.13 -14.40 -29.04
C ARG A 106 -9.62 -14.81 -27.66
N ALA A 107 -8.73 -15.19 -26.75
CA ALA A 107 -9.07 -15.51 -25.36
C ALA A 107 -9.60 -14.27 -24.61
N ILE A 108 -8.96 -13.12 -24.77
CA ILE A 108 -9.42 -11.84 -24.23
C ILE A 108 -10.77 -11.46 -24.82
N ALA A 109 -10.96 -11.57 -26.14
CA ALA A 109 -12.24 -11.26 -26.76
C ALA A 109 -13.36 -12.21 -26.29
N ALA A 110 -13.05 -13.48 -26.04
CA ALA A 110 -13.99 -14.44 -25.46
C ALA A 110 -14.34 -14.12 -23.99
N GLU A 111 -13.38 -13.64 -23.21
CA GLU A 111 -13.58 -13.19 -21.83
C GLU A 111 -14.30 -11.83 -21.74
N GLN A 112 -14.01 -10.90 -22.66
CA GLN A 112 -14.73 -9.62 -22.79
C GLN A 112 -16.16 -9.81 -23.33
N GLY A 113 -16.39 -10.83 -24.16
CA GLY A 113 -17.72 -11.20 -24.64
C GLY A 113 -18.58 -11.93 -23.60
N SER A 114 -17.96 -12.51 -22.56
CA SER A 114 -18.66 -13.20 -21.46
C SER A 114 -18.80 -12.34 -20.20
N SER A 115 -17.90 -11.38 -19.98
CA SER A 115 -17.98 -10.41 -18.89
C SER A 115 -18.88 -9.24 -19.27
N LYS A 116 -20.11 -9.26 -18.76
CA LYS A 116 -20.81 -7.99 -18.52
C LYS A 116 -19.87 -7.09 -17.72
N PRO A 117 -19.70 -5.81 -18.08
CA PRO A 117 -18.90 -4.89 -17.28
C PRO A 117 -19.38 -5.01 -15.84
N SER A 118 -18.49 -5.44 -14.94
CA SER A 118 -18.88 -5.57 -13.54
C SER A 118 -19.33 -4.18 -13.09
N ALA A 119 -20.51 -4.08 -12.48
CA ALA A 119 -21.11 -2.80 -12.07
C ALA A 119 -20.25 -1.98 -11.07
N ASN A 120 -19.08 -2.49 -10.67
CA ASN A 120 -18.14 -1.88 -9.72
C ASN A 120 -16.82 -1.41 -10.35
N SER A 121 -16.67 -1.38 -11.68
CA SER A 121 -15.50 -0.77 -12.33
C SER A 121 -15.65 0.75 -12.39
N SER A 122 -14.57 1.48 -12.14
CA SER A 122 -14.52 2.94 -12.28
C SER A 122 -14.93 3.35 -13.70
N ILE A 123 -15.94 4.21 -13.80
CA ILE A 123 -16.38 4.82 -15.07
C ILE A 123 -15.21 5.51 -15.77
N LEU A 124 -14.39 6.23 -14.99
CA LEU A 124 -13.26 6.97 -15.51
C LEU A 124 -12.17 6.04 -16.06
N ASP A 125 -11.91 4.91 -15.40
CA ASP A 125 -10.90 3.96 -15.85
C ASP A 125 -11.34 3.29 -17.16
N HIS A 126 -12.60 2.89 -17.25
CA HIS A 126 -13.14 2.31 -18.48
C HIS A 126 -13.13 3.30 -19.66
N LEU A 127 -13.47 4.57 -19.40
CA LEU A 127 -13.36 5.62 -20.41
C LEU A 127 -11.89 5.86 -20.80
N ASN A 128 -10.96 5.88 -19.83
CA ASN A 128 -9.53 5.99 -20.13
C ASN A 128 -9.06 4.84 -21.04
N ASP A 129 -9.46 3.60 -20.79
CA ASP A 129 -9.11 2.45 -21.64
C ASP A 129 -9.66 2.60 -23.06
N ILE A 130 -10.95 2.94 -23.19
CA ILE A 130 -11.62 3.17 -24.47
C ILE A 130 -10.89 4.25 -25.27
N PHE A 131 -10.59 5.39 -24.64
CA PHE A 131 -9.95 6.51 -25.32
C PHE A 131 -8.47 6.26 -25.59
N THR A 132 -7.78 5.48 -24.75
CA THR A 132 -6.40 5.04 -25.03
C THR A 132 -6.37 4.18 -26.30
N GLN A 133 -7.30 3.25 -26.46
CA GLN A 133 -7.42 2.44 -27.68
C GLN A 133 -7.79 3.28 -28.91
N ALA A 134 -8.72 4.22 -28.75
CA ALA A 134 -9.12 5.13 -29.83
C ALA A 134 -7.95 6.01 -30.29
N ILE A 135 -7.18 6.57 -29.35
CA ILE A 135 -5.99 7.38 -29.64
C ILE A 135 -4.89 6.53 -30.30
N ALA A 136 -4.64 5.32 -29.80
CA ALA A 136 -3.66 4.41 -30.40
C ALA A 136 -4.03 4.00 -31.83
N THR A 137 -5.33 3.85 -32.12
CA THR A 137 -5.84 3.53 -33.46
C THR A 137 -5.75 4.73 -34.40
N ALA A 138 -6.14 5.93 -33.93
CA ALA A 138 -6.13 7.14 -34.74
C ALA A 138 -4.72 7.71 -34.97
N PHE A 139 -3.82 7.54 -34.00
CA PHE A 139 -2.49 8.16 -33.97
C PHE A 139 -1.41 7.24 -33.38
N PRO A 140 -1.11 6.09 -34.03
CA PRO A 140 -0.12 5.12 -33.53
C PRO A 140 1.29 5.70 -33.35
N GLN A 141 1.62 6.76 -34.08
CA GLN A 141 2.93 7.43 -34.06
C GLN A 141 3.19 8.30 -32.81
N VAL A 142 2.15 8.65 -32.04
CA VAL A 142 2.28 9.54 -30.86
C VAL A 142 1.64 8.95 -29.60
N CYS A 143 0.96 7.80 -29.70
CA CYS A 143 0.18 7.23 -28.60
C CYS A 143 1.03 6.81 -27.38
N ALA A 144 2.31 6.45 -27.58
CA ALA A 144 3.20 6.08 -26.48
C ALA A 144 3.59 7.26 -25.58
N ASP A 145 3.50 8.49 -26.10
CA ASP A 145 3.99 9.71 -25.44
C ASP A 145 2.88 10.61 -24.89
N VAL A 146 1.61 10.25 -25.10
CA VAL A 146 0.46 11.06 -24.72
C VAL A 146 -0.43 10.27 -23.76
N PRO A 147 -0.43 10.58 -22.46
CA PRO A 147 -1.35 9.94 -21.52
C PRO A 147 -2.78 10.38 -21.82
N THR A 148 -3.72 9.45 -21.77
CA THR A 148 -5.15 9.75 -21.94
C THR A 148 -5.64 10.64 -20.79
N VAL A 149 -6.39 11.69 -21.12
CA VAL A 149 -6.90 12.68 -20.17
C VAL A 149 -8.41 12.77 -20.32
N ILE A 150 -9.12 12.03 -19.46
CA ILE A 150 -10.57 12.10 -19.29
C ILE A 150 -10.89 12.87 -18.00
N THR A 151 -11.79 13.85 -18.10
CA THR A 151 -12.26 14.65 -16.96
C THR A 151 -13.77 14.62 -16.86
N VAL A 152 -14.31 14.72 -15.64
CA VAL A 152 -15.75 14.92 -15.41
C VAL A 152 -16.15 16.31 -15.91
N SER A 153 -17.23 16.38 -16.68
CA SER A 153 -17.78 17.65 -17.16
C SER A 153 -18.65 18.29 -16.08
N GLY A 154 -18.41 19.58 -15.80
CA GLY A 154 -19.21 20.34 -14.82
C GLY A 154 -20.52 20.91 -15.39
N VAL A 155 -20.74 20.81 -16.71
CA VAL A 155 -21.90 21.41 -17.39
C VAL A 155 -22.59 20.36 -18.26
N PRO A 156 -23.88 20.01 -18.01
CA PRO A 156 -24.58 18.95 -18.74
C PRO A 156 -24.63 19.11 -20.26
N LYS A 157 -24.58 20.36 -20.76
CA LYS A 157 -24.50 20.66 -22.20
C LYS A 157 -23.26 20.07 -22.86
N PHE A 158 -22.16 19.90 -22.11
CA PHE A 158 -20.89 19.36 -22.62
C PHE A 158 -20.71 17.87 -22.32
N GLY A 159 -21.81 17.16 -22.03
CA GLY A 159 -21.76 15.75 -21.66
C GLY A 159 -21.41 15.53 -20.20
N ASP A 160 -21.22 14.27 -19.84
CA ASP A 160 -20.88 13.81 -18.49
C ASP A 160 -19.36 13.76 -18.29
N TYR A 161 -18.62 13.42 -19.34
CA TYR A 161 -17.16 13.38 -19.37
C TYR A 161 -16.62 14.08 -20.62
N GLN A 162 -15.34 14.43 -20.57
CA GLN A 162 -14.65 15.10 -21.67
C GLN A 162 -13.23 14.55 -21.83
N CYS A 163 -12.85 14.25 -23.07
CA CYS A 163 -11.49 13.92 -23.46
C CYS A 163 -10.78 15.16 -24.04
N ASN A 164 -9.62 15.48 -23.47
CA ASN A 164 -8.86 16.71 -23.74
C ASN A 164 -7.56 16.47 -24.53
N ASN A 165 -7.36 15.25 -25.03
CA ASN A 165 -6.09 14.82 -25.65
C ASN A 165 -5.75 15.50 -26.98
N ALA A 166 -6.74 16.06 -27.69
CA ALA A 166 -6.52 16.59 -29.02
C ALA A 166 -5.45 17.70 -29.06
N MET A 167 -5.40 18.57 -28.05
CA MET A 167 -4.41 19.65 -27.96
C MET A 167 -2.98 19.11 -27.82
N GLN A 168 -2.78 18.10 -26.97
CA GLN A 168 -1.48 17.49 -26.73
C GLN A 168 -1.00 16.71 -27.97
N ILE A 169 -1.92 16.00 -28.62
CA ILE A 169 -1.64 15.26 -29.85
C ILE A 169 -1.22 16.22 -30.98
N VAL A 170 -1.88 17.37 -31.15
CA VAL A 170 -1.46 18.39 -32.14
C VAL A 170 -0.03 18.86 -31.88
N GLN A 171 0.33 19.14 -30.62
CA GLN A 171 1.69 19.57 -30.28
C GLN A 171 2.73 18.51 -30.65
N LYS A 172 2.44 17.23 -30.38
CA LYS A 172 3.32 16.11 -30.73
C LYS A 172 3.42 15.89 -32.24
N LEU A 173 2.30 15.95 -32.96
CA LEU A 173 2.27 15.84 -34.42
C LEU A 173 3.03 16.99 -35.09
N LYS A 174 2.92 18.21 -34.54
CA LYS A 174 3.67 19.37 -35.03
C LYS A 174 5.19 19.19 -34.86
N ALA A 175 5.64 18.53 -33.80
CA ALA A 175 7.05 18.18 -33.61
C ALA A 175 7.55 17.15 -34.63
N LEU A 176 6.65 16.36 -35.22
CA LEU A 176 6.91 15.43 -36.32
C LEU A 176 6.65 16.06 -37.70
N ASP A 177 6.56 17.39 -37.78
CA ASP A 177 6.26 18.18 -38.99
C ASP A 177 4.89 17.86 -39.65
N VAL A 178 3.97 17.24 -38.90
CA VAL A 178 2.60 16.98 -39.33
C VAL A 178 1.70 18.14 -38.91
N LYS A 179 1.28 18.96 -39.87
CA LYS A 179 0.34 20.08 -39.63
C LYS A 179 -1.09 19.57 -39.55
N THR A 180 -1.73 19.77 -38.40
CA THR A 180 -3.16 19.49 -38.19
C THR A 180 -3.72 20.47 -37.16
N ASN A 181 -5.05 20.59 -37.09
CA ASN A 181 -5.72 21.40 -36.08
C ASN A 181 -6.39 20.50 -35.01
N PRO A 182 -6.64 20.99 -33.78
CA PRO A 182 -7.14 20.13 -32.71
C PRO A 182 -8.56 19.64 -32.92
N ARG A 183 -9.37 20.31 -33.76
CA ARG A 183 -10.71 19.85 -34.12
C ARG A 183 -10.65 18.62 -35.01
N ASP A 184 -9.78 18.61 -36.01
CA ASP A 184 -9.58 17.44 -36.89
C ASP A 184 -9.05 16.24 -36.10
N VAL A 185 -8.15 16.49 -35.16
CA VAL A 185 -7.64 15.46 -34.25
C VAL A 185 -8.77 14.90 -33.38
N ALA A 186 -9.60 15.76 -32.80
CA ALA A 186 -10.74 15.34 -31.99
C ALA A 186 -11.76 14.51 -32.79
N VAL A 187 -12.02 14.88 -34.06
CA VAL A 187 -12.90 14.10 -34.96
C VAL A 187 -12.31 12.71 -35.21
N LYS A 188 -11.01 12.61 -35.51
CA LYS A 188 -10.34 11.32 -35.70
C LYS A 188 -10.37 10.44 -34.45
N ILE A 189 -10.20 11.03 -33.26
CA ILE A 189 -10.34 10.29 -31.99
C ILE A 189 -11.77 9.77 -31.86
N MET A 190 -12.78 10.64 -32.06
CA MET A 190 -14.20 10.30 -31.97
C MET A 190 -14.59 9.16 -32.93
N GLU A 191 -14.12 9.21 -34.18
CA GLU A 191 -14.36 8.16 -35.19
C GLU A 191 -13.69 6.83 -34.84
N ALA A 192 -12.57 6.88 -34.12
CA ALA A 192 -11.84 5.70 -33.65
C ALA A 192 -12.35 5.15 -32.31
N VAL A 193 -13.33 5.79 -31.65
CA VAL A 193 -13.90 5.30 -30.39
C VAL A 193 -14.64 3.98 -30.65
N PRO A 194 -14.25 2.86 -30.01
CA PRO A 194 -14.96 1.60 -30.13
C PRO A 194 -16.38 1.73 -29.56
N ARG A 195 -17.34 0.98 -30.13
CA ARG A 195 -18.70 0.93 -29.59
C ARG A 195 -18.68 0.37 -28.17
N SER A 196 -19.29 1.08 -27.22
CA SER A 196 -19.44 0.64 -25.83
C SER A 196 -20.88 0.83 -25.36
N PRO A 197 -21.48 -0.14 -24.66
CA PRO A 197 -22.83 -0.01 -24.10
C PRO A 197 -22.95 1.10 -23.04
N MET A 198 -21.82 1.60 -22.55
CA MET A 198 -21.74 2.69 -21.59
C MET A 198 -21.90 4.08 -22.23
N ILE A 199 -21.61 4.22 -23.52
CA ILE A 199 -21.55 5.51 -24.21
C ILE A 199 -22.77 5.64 -25.13
N SER A 200 -23.62 6.64 -24.87
CA SER A 200 -24.76 6.95 -25.74
C SER A 200 -24.32 7.70 -26.98
N LYS A 201 -23.49 8.74 -26.81
CA LYS A 201 -22.92 9.51 -27.92
C LYS A 201 -21.62 10.20 -27.52
N VAL A 202 -20.83 10.53 -28.53
CA VAL A 202 -19.61 11.32 -28.43
C VAL A 202 -19.72 12.50 -29.39
N GLU A 203 -19.34 13.69 -28.97
CA GLU A 203 -19.45 14.91 -29.78
C GLU A 203 -18.19 15.76 -29.69
N VAL A 204 -17.73 16.30 -30.82
CA VAL A 204 -16.63 17.27 -30.84
C VAL A 204 -17.17 18.68 -30.59
N ALA A 205 -16.64 19.36 -29.58
CA ALA A 205 -17.01 20.71 -29.21
C ALA A 205 -15.81 21.67 -29.23
N GLY A 206 -16.10 22.95 -29.48
CA GLY A 206 -15.13 24.03 -29.42
C GLY A 206 -13.91 23.79 -30.30
N ALA A 207 -12.72 23.97 -29.71
CA ALA A 207 -11.44 23.93 -30.41
C ALA A 207 -10.87 22.51 -30.61
N GLY A 208 -11.47 21.48 -30.00
CA GLY A 208 -10.98 20.10 -30.05
C GLY A 208 -11.32 19.25 -28.82
N PHE A 209 -12.39 19.58 -28.10
CA PHE A 209 -12.85 18.81 -26.96
C PHE A 209 -13.74 17.66 -27.44
N VAL A 210 -13.54 16.46 -26.91
CA VAL A 210 -14.38 15.30 -27.23
C VAL A 210 -15.27 15.02 -26.02
N ASN A 211 -16.52 15.46 -26.11
CA ASN A 211 -17.53 15.32 -25.06
C ASN A 211 -18.17 13.93 -25.13
N VAL A 212 -18.40 13.31 -23.97
CA VAL A 212 -18.93 11.96 -23.82
C VAL A 212 -20.21 12.01 -23.02
N PHE A 213 -21.27 11.40 -23.56
CA PHE A 213 -22.56 11.27 -22.92
C PHE A 213 -22.80 9.80 -22.58
N LEU A 214 -23.05 9.51 -21.31
CA LEU A 214 -23.30 8.16 -20.82
C LEU A 214 -24.68 7.67 -21.26
N ASP A 215 -24.80 6.36 -21.46
CA ASP A 215 -26.07 5.73 -21.72
C ASP A 215 -26.95 5.69 -20.47
N LYS A 216 -28.22 6.06 -20.63
CA LYS A 216 -29.18 6.09 -19.51
C LYS A 216 -29.50 4.69 -18.98
N THR A 217 -29.49 3.68 -19.86
CA THR A 217 -29.71 2.28 -19.48
C THR A 217 -28.56 1.80 -18.63
N PHE A 218 -27.31 2.10 -19.02
CA PHE A 218 -26.13 1.82 -18.22
C PHE A 218 -26.23 2.43 -16.81
N GLY A 219 -26.61 3.72 -16.72
CA GLY A 219 -26.79 4.40 -15.43
C GLY A 219 -27.89 3.76 -14.58
N ALA A 220 -29.03 3.39 -15.18
CA ALA A 220 -30.12 2.72 -14.49
C ALA A 220 -29.72 1.33 -13.98
N GLU A 221 -28.99 0.54 -14.78
CA GLU A 221 -28.47 -0.77 -14.39
C GLU A 221 -27.48 -0.66 -13.22
N ALA A 222 -26.58 0.33 -13.24
CA ALA A 222 -25.64 0.59 -12.16
C ALA A 222 -26.37 0.92 -10.83
N ILE A 223 -27.36 1.81 -10.88
CA ILE A 223 -28.18 2.16 -9.71
C ILE A 223 -28.94 0.93 -9.19
N MET A 224 -29.54 0.15 -10.09
CA MET A 224 -30.25 -1.09 -9.72
C MET A 224 -29.32 -2.11 -9.08
N SER A 225 -28.07 -2.24 -9.57
CA SER A 225 -27.06 -3.10 -8.96
C SER A 225 -26.73 -2.64 -7.54
N ILE A 226 -26.55 -1.34 -7.31
CA ILE A 226 -26.29 -0.77 -5.97
C ILE A 226 -27.46 -1.04 -5.03
N LEU A 227 -28.70 -0.85 -5.50
CA LEU A 227 -29.90 -1.09 -4.68
C LEU A 227 -30.09 -2.56 -4.32
N LYS A 228 -29.77 -3.48 -5.24
CA LYS A 228 -29.95 -4.91 -5.06
C LYS A 228 -28.83 -5.55 -4.25
N ASP A 229 -27.58 -5.22 -4.57
CA ASP A 229 -26.40 -5.90 -4.08
C ASP A 229 -25.62 -5.09 -3.02
N GLY A 230 -26.00 -3.82 -2.79
CA GLY A 230 -25.29 -2.87 -1.94
C GLY A 230 -24.14 -2.17 -2.68
N VAL A 231 -23.57 -1.14 -2.06
CA VAL A 231 -22.35 -0.49 -2.55
C VAL A 231 -21.17 -1.43 -2.32
N LYS A 232 -20.53 -1.87 -3.39
CA LYS A 232 -19.38 -2.76 -3.36
C LYS A 232 -18.15 -2.05 -3.93
N PRO A 233 -16.96 -2.29 -3.36
CA PRO A 233 -15.71 -1.77 -3.93
C PRO A 233 -15.43 -2.40 -5.30
N PRO A 234 -14.56 -1.79 -6.12
CA PRO A 234 -13.91 -2.49 -7.22
C PRO A 234 -13.08 -3.66 -6.68
N THR A 235 -12.83 -4.66 -7.52
CA THR A 235 -11.94 -5.78 -7.14
C THR A 235 -10.49 -5.37 -7.33
N PHE A 236 -9.72 -5.40 -6.25
CA PHE A 236 -8.27 -5.16 -6.26
C PHE A 236 -7.51 -6.41 -5.83
N GLU A 237 -6.22 -6.47 -6.18
CA GLU A 237 -5.30 -7.45 -5.60
C GLU A 237 -5.20 -7.19 -4.09
N ARG A 238 -5.59 -8.19 -3.29
CA ARG A 238 -5.55 -8.08 -1.84
C ARG A 238 -4.10 -8.02 -1.38
N LYS A 239 -3.75 -6.89 -0.78
CA LYS A 239 -2.46 -6.65 -0.11
C LYS A 239 -2.57 -6.67 1.40
N ARG A 240 -1.48 -7.00 2.08
CA ARG A 240 -1.32 -6.76 3.52
C ARG A 240 -0.82 -5.33 3.78
N VAL A 241 -1.70 -4.51 4.34
CA VAL A 241 -1.44 -3.08 4.58
C VAL A 241 -1.29 -2.83 6.08
N ILE A 242 -0.24 -2.13 6.49
CA ILE A 242 0.01 -1.78 7.88
C ILE A 242 -0.10 -0.27 8.02
N VAL A 243 -1.03 0.20 8.83
CA VAL A 243 -1.27 1.63 9.05
C VAL A 243 -0.88 1.99 10.47
N ASP A 244 0.08 2.90 10.61
CA ASP A 244 0.55 3.43 11.89
C ASP A 244 -0.06 4.81 12.15
N PHE A 245 -0.85 4.93 13.22
CA PHE A 245 -1.59 6.15 13.52
C PHE A 245 -1.93 6.29 15.01
N SER A 246 -2.41 7.47 15.40
CA SER A 246 -2.63 7.93 16.77
C SER A 246 -1.34 8.16 17.55
N SER A 247 -0.63 7.09 17.87
CA SER A 247 0.72 7.05 18.46
C SER A 247 0.99 8.09 19.57
N PRO A 248 0.15 8.19 20.62
CA PRO A 248 0.39 9.11 21.73
C PRO A 248 1.54 8.64 22.62
N ASN A 249 2.13 9.59 23.33
CA ASN A 249 3.15 9.33 24.34
C ASN A 249 2.54 8.99 25.69
N ILE A 250 2.97 7.89 26.32
CA ILE A 250 2.53 7.53 27.67
C ILE A 250 2.97 8.62 28.66
N ALA A 251 2.15 8.85 29.69
CA ALA A 251 2.34 9.89 30.71
C ALA A 251 2.35 11.34 30.20
N LYS A 252 1.96 11.56 28.93
CA LYS A 252 1.65 12.88 28.38
C LYS A 252 0.19 12.92 27.93
N GLU A 253 -0.37 14.12 27.89
CA GLU A 253 -1.73 14.31 27.37
C GLU A 253 -1.77 14.11 25.86
N MET A 254 -2.84 13.46 25.40
CA MET A 254 -3.14 13.36 23.99
C MET A 254 -3.64 14.72 23.48
N HIS A 255 -2.80 15.43 22.72
CA HIS A 255 -3.17 16.69 22.08
C HIS A 255 -3.82 16.52 20.70
N VAL A 256 -4.29 17.63 20.12
CA VAL A 256 -4.99 17.70 18.81
C VAL A 256 -4.23 17.07 17.65
N GLY A 257 -2.89 17.11 17.65
CA GLY A 257 -2.06 16.42 16.68
C GLY A 257 -2.31 14.90 16.63
N HIS A 258 -2.34 14.24 17.79
CA HIS A 258 -2.66 12.80 17.87
C HIS A 258 -4.11 12.54 17.45
N LEU A 259 -5.04 13.43 17.80
CA LEU A 259 -6.44 13.30 17.39
C LEU A 259 -6.60 13.36 15.85
N ARG A 260 -5.89 14.28 15.18
CA ARG A 260 -5.87 14.35 13.72
C ARG A 260 -5.34 13.05 13.09
N SER A 261 -4.21 12.55 13.60
CA SER A 261 -3.67 11.25 13.16
C SER A 261 -4.66 10.12 13.40
N THR A 262 -5.33 10.11 14.56
CA THR A 262 -6.35 9.11 14.92
C THR A 262 -7.48 9.03 13.88
N ILE A 263 -8.07 10.18 13.54
CA ILE A 263 -9.21 10.26 12.62
C ILE A 263 -8.78 9.91 11.18
N ILE A 264 -7.66 10.47 10.72
CA ILE A 264 -7.17 10.22 9.36
C ILE A 264 -6.77 8.75 9.19
N GLY A 265 -6.02 8.20 10.14
CA GLY A 265 -5.57 6.82 10.09
C GLY A 265 -6.73 5.84 10.16
N ASP A 266 -7.71 6.05 11.05
CA ASP A 266 -8.90 5.19 11.10
C ASP A 266 -9.72 5.23 9.80
N SER A 267 -9.87 6.42 9.20
CA SER A 267 -10.55 6.59 7.91
C SER A 267 -9.82 5.83 6.77
N ILE A 268 -8.49 5.95 6.71
CA ILE A 268 -7.65 5.19 5.75
C ILE A 268 -7.83 3.69 5.96
N CYS A 269 -7.80 3.20 7.20
CA CYS A 269 -7.98 1.79 7.51
C CYS A 269 -9.35 1.28 7.05
N ARG A 270 -10.43 1.98 7.40
CA ARG A 270 -11.80 1.61 6.97
C ARG A 270 -11.92 1.62 5.45
N PHE A 271 -11.31 2.58 4.76
CA PHE A 271 -11.32 2.64 3.31
C PHE A 271 -10.59 1.44 2.68
N LEU A 272 -9.40 1.10 3.17
CA LEU A 272 -8.63 -0.04 2.67
C LEU A 272 -9.30 -1.39 2.98
N GLU A 273 -9.92 -1.53 4.15
CA GLU A 273 -10.74 -2.68 4.52
C GLU A 273 -11.97 -2.79 3.61
N PHE A 274 -12.62 -1.67 3.29
CA PHE A 274 -13.72 -1.62 2.34
C PHE A 274 -13.28 -2.09 0.95
N LEU A 275 -12.04 -1.80 0.53
CA LEU A 275 -11.44 -2.33 -0.71
C LEU A 275 -11.00 -3.80 -0.63
N GLY A 276 -11.12 -4.44 0.53
CA GLY A 276 -10.80 -5.86 0.73
C GLY A 276 -9.34 -6.17 1.10
N HIS A 277 -8.54 -5.16 1.46
CA HIS A 277 -7.17 -5.37 1.94
C HIS A 277 -7.12 -6.03 3.33
N ASP A 278 -6.01 -6.72 3.64
CA ASP A 278 -5.71 -7.18 4.99
C ASP A 278 -5.05 -6.04 5.78
N VAL A 279 -5.81 -5.31 6.59
CA VAL A 279 -5.32 -4.09 7.26
C VAL A 279 -4.94 -4.38 8.71
N LEU A 280 -3.67 -4.12 9.04
CA LEU A 280 -3.15 -4.13 10.40
C LEU A 280 -3.05 -2.69 10.93
N ARG A 281 -3.90 -2.39 11.91
CA ARG A 281 -4.02 -1.08 12.55
C ARG A 281 -3.08 -0.99 13.75
N LEU A 282 -1.96 -0.28 13.63
CA LEU A 282 -0.96 -0.16 14.69
C LEU A 282 -1.03 1.20 15.38
N ASN A 283 -0.93 1.16 16.70
CA ASN A 283 -0.75 2.34 17.53
C ASN A 283 0.65 2.29 18.15
N HIS A 284 1.57 3.08 17.59
CA HIS A 284 2.98 3.10 17.95
C HIS A 284 3.22 4.03 19.14
N VAL A 285 2.69 3.65 20.31
CA VAL A 285 2.75 4.47 21.52
C VAL A 285 4.20 4.69 22.01
N GLY A 286 4.48 5.91 22.45
CA GLY A 286 5.76 6.27 23.08
C GLY A 286 5.81 5.79 24.52
N ASP A 287 6.12 4.51 24.70
CA ASP A 287 6.11 3.81 25.99
C ASP A 287 7.50 3.35 26.48
N TRP A 288 8.58 3.82 25.84
CA TRP A 288 9.96 3.38 26.17
C TRP A 288 10.99 4.51 26.38
N GLY A 289 10.54 5.75 26.46
CA GLY A 289 11.43 6.90 26.61
C GLY A 289 12.08 7.06 28.00
N THR A 290 13.09 7.92 28.10
CA THR A 290 13.85 8.17 29.34
C THR A 290 13.00 8.78 30.47
N GLN A 291 11.84 9.36 30.15
CA GLN A 291 10.89 9.89 31.13
C GLN A 291 10.41 8.83 32.13
N PHE A 292 10.43 7.55 31.76
CA PHE A 292 9.99 6.49 32.68
C PHE A 292 10.92 6.35 33.89
N GLY A 293 12.19 6.75 33.78
CA GLY A 293 13.11 6.73 34.92
C GLY A 293 12.64 7.60 36.08
N MET A 294 12.28 8.86 35.79
CA MET A 294 11.76 9.77 36.82
C MET A 294 10.37 9.37 37.31
N LEU A 295 9.52 8.82 36.44
CA LEU A 295 8.18 8.36 36.83
C LEU A 295 8.27 7.16 37.78
N ILE A 296 9.15 6.19 37.51
CA ILE A 296 9.35 5.01 38.37
C ILE A 296 10.00 5.43 39.69
N ALA A 297 11.02 6.29 39.67
CA ALA A 297 11.64 6.79 40.90
C ALA A 297 10.62 7.54 41.78
N HIS A 298 9.75 8.35 41.15
CA HIS A 298 8.68 9.05 41.86
C HIS A 298 7.62 8.08 42.41
N LEU A 299 7.28 7.03 41.65
CA LEU A 299 6.35 5.97 42.07
C LEU A 299 6.85 5.25 43.32
N GLN A 300 8.13 4.91 43.36
CA GLN A 300 8.78 4.24 44.49
C GLN A 300 8.71 5.08 45.77
N ASP A 301 8.85 6.40 45.66
CA ASP A 301 8.79 7.29 46.81
C ASP A 301 7.34 7.52 47.30
N ARG A 302 6.42 7.74 46.37
CA ARG A 302 5.02 8.10 46.69
C ARG A 302 4.20 6.88 47.12
N PHE A 303 4.50 5.72 46.54
CA PHE A 303 3.80 4.47 46.80
C PHE A 303 4.82 3.33 47.01
N PRO A 304 5.51 3.27 48.16
CA PRO A 304 6.54 2.26 48.42
C PRO A 304 6.03 0.81 48.32
N ASP A 305 4.72 0.62 48.47
CA ASP A 305 4.02 -0.66 48.41
C ASP A 305 3.37 -0.95 47.04
N TYR A 306 3.72 -0.22 45.96
CA TYR A 306 3.20 -0.42 44.59
C TYR A 306 3.35 -1.85 44.05
N LEU A 307 4.31 -2.62 44.60
CA LEU A 307 4.52 -4.02 44.28
C LEU A 307 3.41 -4.93 44.84
N LYS A 308 2.67 -4.50 45.86
CA LYS A 308 1.60 -5.27 46.52
C LYS A 308 0.23 -4.65 46.26
N VAL A 309 0.13 -3.33 46.32
CA VAL A 309 -1.12 -2.57 46.20
C VAL A 309 -1.08 -1.74 44.92
N SER A 310 -2.16 -1.78 44.13
CA SER A 310 -2.26 -0.93 42.95
C SER A 310 -2.32 0.55 43.39
N PRO A 311 -1.39 1.41 42.94
CA PRO A 311 -1.36 2.79 43.36
C PRO A 311 -2.56 3.56 42.77
N PRO A 312 -3.21 4.46 43.55
CA PRO A 312 -4.32 5.28 43.10
C PRO A 312 -3.81 6.49 42.29
N ILE A 313 -3.13 6.24 41.17
CA ILE A 313 -2.68 7.29 40.27
C ILE A 313 -3.90 7.77 39.47
N GLY A 314 -4.47 8.90 39.87
CA GLY A 314 -5.59 9.54 39.17
C GLY A 314 -5.12 10.34 37.97
N ASP A 315 -4.56 11.52 38.23
CA ASP A 315 -4.04 12.41 37.19
C ASP A 315 -2.56 12.14 36.91
N LEU A 316 -2.31 11.46 35.78
CA LEU A 316 -0.95 11.13 35.36
C LEU A 316 -0.15 12.36 34.91
N GLN A 317 -0.81 13.44 34.49
CA GLN A 317 -0.14 14.69 34.12
C GLN A 317 0.40 15.39 35.36
N ALA A 318 -0.40 15.45 36.44
CA ALA A 318 0.06 15.95 37.73
C ALA A 318 1.24 15.12 38.24
N PHE A 319 1.13 13.79 38.18
CA PHE A 319 2.20 12.87 38.57
C PHE A 319 3.49 13.09 37.74
N TYR A 320 3.36 13.30 36.43
CA TYR A 320 4.49 13.64 35.56
C TYR A 320 5.13 14.98 35.96
N LYS A 321 4.33 16.04 36.14
CA LYS A 321 4.81 17.37 36.54
C LYS A 321 5.55 17.32 37.88
N GLU A 322 5.00 16.63 38.88
CA GLU A 322 5.66 16.41 40.17
C GLU A 322 7.03 15.71 40.00
N SER A 323 7.07 14.62 39.22
CA SER A 323 8.32 13.89 38.95
C SER A 323 9.35 14.75 38.21
N LYS A 324 8.90 15.62 37.30
CA LYS A 324 9.76 16.51 36.52
C LYS A 324 10.33 17.64 37.37
N THR A 325 9.53 18.25 38.24
CA THR A 325 10.02 19.25 39.20
C THR A 325 11.12 18.65 40.08
N ARG A 326 10.92 17.43 40.61
CA ARG A 326 11.94 16.74 41.40
C ARG A 326 13.18 16.40 40.59
N PHE A 327 13.03 15.98 39.34
CA PHE A 327 14.16 15.71 38.44
C PHE A 327 15.04 16.94 38.20
N ASP A 328 14.44 18.13 38.14
CA ASP A 328 15.17 19.37 37.89
C ASP A 328 15.75 20.00 39.17
N SER A 329 15.16 19.73 40.35
CA SER A 329 15.57 20.36 41.63
C SER A 329 16.41 19.47 42.56
N ASP A 330 16.35 18.14 42.42
CA ASP A 330 16.97 17.18 43.35
C ASP A 330 17.97 16.27 42.60
N GLU A 331 19.26 16.51 42.84
CA GLU A 331 20.36 15.78 42.21
C GLU A 331 20.42 14.30 42.64
N GLU A 332 19.97 13.93 43.85
CA GLU A 332 19.89 12.53 44.26
C GLU A 332 18.74 11.83 43.53
N PHE A 333 17.57 12.48 43.43
CA PHE A 333 16.45 11.96 42.66
C PHE A 333 16.81 11.79 41.18
N LYS A 334 17.53 12.74 40.59
CA LYS A 334 18.01 12.67 39.20
C LYS A 334 18.93 11.47 38.97
N LYS A 335 19.88 11.20 39.87
CA LYS A 335 20.72 9.98 39.82
C LYS A 335 19.88 8.70 39.91
N ARG A 336 18.90 8.66 40.81
CA ARG A 336 17.97 7.51 40.92
C ARG A 336 17.11 7.32 39.68
N ALA A 337 16.63 8.41 39.06
CA ALA A 337 15.86 8.37 37.84
C ALA A 337 16.66 7.74 36.69
N TYR A 338 17.93 8.14 36.49
CA TYR A 338 18.80 7.49 35.51
C TYR A 338 19.03 6.01 35.83
N ALA A 339 19.27 5.66 37.10
CA ALA A 339 19.40 4.26 37.51
C ALA A 339 18.12 3.44 37.23
N CYS A 340 16.94 4.03 37.38
CA CYS A 340 15.67 3.37 37.05
C CYS A 340 15.51 3.12 35.55
N VAL A 341 15.99 4.03 34.67
CA VAL A 341 16.00 3.78 33.21
C VAL A 341 16.86 2.55 32.89
N VAL A 342 18.06 2.49 33.46
CA VAL A 342 18.98 1.35 33.24
C VAL A 342 18.38 0.04 33.75
N LYS A 343 17.75 0.05 34.93
CA LYS A 343 17.03 -1.11 35.47
C LYS A 343 15.87 -1.55 34.58
N LEU A 344 15.06 -0.61 34.10
CA LEU A 344 13.94 -0.88 33.20
C LEU A 344 14.42 -1.53 31.89
N GLN A 345 15.47 -0.97 31.27
CA GLN A 345 16.08 -1.51 30.06
C GLN A 345 16.75 -2.86 30.31
N GLY A 346 17.32 -3.08 31.50
CA GLY A 346 17.88 -4.35 31.93
C GLY A 346 16.84 -5.44 32.25
N GLY A 347 15.54 -5.10 32.22
CA GLY A 347 14.46 -6.04 32.49
C GLY A 347 14.23 -6.35 33.97
N ASP A 348 14.60 -5.43 34.86
CA ASP A 348 14.34 -5.53 36.30
C ASP A 348 12.84 -5.69 36.59
N ALA A 349 12.46 -6.72 37.35
CA ALA A 349 11.07 -7.11 37.54
C ALA A 349 10.24 -6.02 38.24
N ASP A 350 10.83 -5.34 39.22
CA ASP A 350 10.15 -4.30 40.00
C ASP A 350 9.94 -3.04 39.15
N SER A 351 10.96 -2.64 38.41
CA SER A 351 10.91 -1.51 37.47
C SER A 351 9.92 -1.76 36.33
N LEU A 352 9.88 -2.98 35.76
CA LEU A 352 8.88 -3.38 34.75
C LEU A 352 7.46 -3.37 35.31
N LYS A 353 7.27 -3.78 36.58
CA LYS A 353 5.97 -3.70 37.24
C LYS A 353 5.51 -2.25 37.42
N GLY A 354 6.42 -1.38 37.85
CA GLY A 354 6.14 0.07 37.96
C GLY A 354 5.78 0.69 36.62
N TRP A 355 6.59 0.41 35.58
CA TRP A 355 6.33 0.84 34.20
C TRP A 355 4.94 0.39 33.71
N LYS A 356 4.58 -0.87 33.94
CA LYS A 356 3.30 -1.42 33.49
C LYS A 356 2.12 -0.70 34.17
N LEU A 357 2.20 -0.45 35.47
CA LEU A 357 1.16 0.29 36.20
C LEU A 357 0.97 1.71 35.66
N ILE A 358 2.07 2.41 35.37
CA ILE A 358 2.04 3.74 34.75
C ILE A 358 1.39 3.69 33.37
N CYS A 359 1.79 2.72 32.54
CA CYS A 359 1.21 2.54 31.20
C CYS A 359 -0.28 2.23 31.26
N ASP A 360 -0.71 1.38 32.19
CA ASP A 360 -2.11 0.97 32.34
C ASP A 360 -3.03 2.14 32.70
N VAL A 361 -2.53 3.15 33.43
CA VAL A 361 -3.26 4.39 33.70
C VAL A 361 -3.45 5.21 32.42
N SER A 362 -2.39 5.43 31.64
CA SER A 362 -2.49 6.10 30.34
C SER A 362 -3.42 5.37 29.37
N ARG A 363 -3.32 4.04 29.29
CA ARG A 363 -4.15 3.22 28.40
C ARG A 363 -5.63 3.38 28.69
N LYS A 364 -6.03 3.44 29.96
CA LYS A 364 -7.43 3.66 30.36
C LYS A 364 -7.95 5.02 29.87
N GLU A 365 -7.15 6.07 29.96
CA GLU A 365 -7.54 7.40 29.47
C GLU A 365 -7.61 7.45 27.94
N PHE A 366 -6.63 6.86 27.25
CA PHE A 366 -6.66 6.77 25.78
C PHE A 366 -7.86 5.95 25.28
N GLN A 367 -8.20 4.86 25.96
CA GLN A 367 -9.32 4.00 25.58
C GLN A 367 -10.66 4.74 25.61
N LYS A 368 -10.88 5.67 26.56
CA LYS A 368 -12.10 6.50 26.57
C LYS A 368 -12.24 7.33 25.29
N VAL A 369 -11.11 7.83 24.76
CA VAL A 369 -11.09 8.60 23.51
C VAL A 369 -11.36 7.67 22.32
N TYR A 370 -10.70 6.52 22.26
CA TYR A 370 -10.89 5.55 21.18
C TYR A 370 -12.32 5.00 21.14
N ASP A 371 -12.90 4.65 22.29
CA ASP A 371 -14.29 4.19 22.40
C ASP A 371 -15.27 5.26 21.92
N ARG A 372 -15.04 6.52 22.30
CA ARG A 372 -15.88 7.65 21.87
C ARG A 372 -15.82 7.89 20.36
N LEU A 373 -14.68 7.63 19.74
CA LEU A 373 -14.46 7.79 18.30
C LEU A 373 -14.76 6.52 17.49
N ASP A 374 -15.15 5.40 18.15
CA ASP A 374 -15.28 4.08 17.54
C ASP A 374 -14.00 3.63 16.80
N VAL A 375 -12.83 3.91 17.39
CA VAL A 375 -11.53 3.54 16.81
C VAL A 375 -11.02 2.25 17.43
N LYS A 376 -10.67 1.29 16.57
CA LYS A 376 -10.06 0.01 16.98
C LYS A 376 -8.64 -0.06 16.46
N LEU A 377 -7.69 -0.34 17.34
CA LEU A 377 -6.27 -0.38 17.04
C LEU A 377 -5.55 -1.38 17.94
N ILE A 378 -4.41 -1.87 17.46
CA ILE A 378 -3.53 -2.77 18.21
C ILE A 378 -2.36 -1.96 18.73
N GLU A 379 -2.25 -1.85 20.05
CA GLU A 379 -1.12 -1.20 20.68
C GLU A 379 0.17 -1.98 20.43
N ARG A 380 1.16 -1.29 19.86
CA ARG A 380 2.51 -1.82 19.66
C ARG A 380 3.52 -0.68 19.75
N GLY A 381 3.78 -0.26 20.98
CA GLY A 381 4.71 0.81 21.31
C GLY A 381 6.18 0.47 21.06
N GLU A 382 7.04 1.45 21.31
CA GLU A 382 8.50 1.33 21.24
C GLU A 382 9.04 0.15 22.07
N SER A 383 8.42 -0.13 23.21
CA SER A 383 8.80 -1.22 24.12
C SER A 383 8.81 -2.60 23.44
N PHE A 384 7.88 -2.84 22.50
CA PHE A 384 7.80 -4.09 21.74
C PHE A 384 9.07 -4.36 20.91
N TYR A 385 9.76 -3.29 20.50
CA TYR A 385 10.92 -3.37 19.63
C TYR A 385 12.25 -3.41 20.39
N GLN A 386 12.27 -3.36 21.73
CA GLN A 386 13.51 -3.31 22.52
C GLN A 386 14.56 -4.36 22.09
N LYS A 387 14.18 -5.64 22.08
CA LYS A 387 15.09 -6.72 21.65
C LYS A 387 15.43 -6.66 20.17
N ARG A 388 14.53 -6.09 19.35
CA ARG A 388 14.73 -5.92 17.90
C ARG A 388 15.67 -4.76 17.59
N MET A 389 15.71 -3.73 18.45
CA MET A 389 16.66 -2.62 18.39
C MET A 389 18.10 -3.13 18.55
N GLU A 390 18.35 -4.02 19.50
CA GLU A 390 19.67 -4.65 19.63
C GLU A 390 20.08 -5.43 18.37
N ASN A 391 19.13 -6.18 17.78
CA ASN A 391 19.39 -6.98 16.59
C ASN A 391 19.63 -6.11 15.35
N ILE A 392 18.82 -5.07 15.12
CA ILE A 392 19.02 -4.19 13.96
C ILE A 392 20.36 -3.45 14.07
N VAL A 393 20.75 -3.00 15.27
CA VAL A 393 22.04 -2.35 15.49
C VAL A 393 23.20 -3.28 15.14
N LYS A 394 23.15 -4.54 15.62
CA LYS A 394 24.17 -5.57 15.30
C LYS A 394 24.22 -5.84 13.80
N ASP A 395 23.07 -5.97 13.15
CA ASP A 395 22.98 -6.25 11.71
C ASP A 395 23.52 -5.09 10.86
N LEU A 396 23.22 -3.85 11.23
CA LEU A 396 23.71 -2.65 10.55
C LEU A 396 25.23 -2.48 10.75
N ALA A 397 25.73 -2.74 11.96
CA ALA A 397 27.17 -2.71 12.25
C ALA A 397 27.93 -3.78 11.47
N LYS A 398 27.41 -5.01 11.43
CA LYS A 398 28.01 -6.14 10.69
C LYS A 398 28.09 -5.87 9.19
N GLN A 399 27.10 -5.16 8.64
CA GLN A 399 27.04 -4.78 7.23
C GLN A 399 27.77 -3.45 6.93
N GLN A 400 28.44 -2.86 7.92
CA GLN A 400 29.22 -1.62 7.78
C GLN A 400 28.38 -0.41 7.31
N PHE A 401 27.12 -0.33 7.74
CA PHE A 401 26.25 0.82 7.45
C PHE A 401 26.36 1.95 8.49
N LEU A 402 26.96 1.67 9.66
CA LEU A 402 27.11 2.62 10.75
C LEU A 402 28.47 3.32 10.67
N GLU A 403 28.46 4.63 10.84
CA GLU A 403 29.64 5.50 10.92
C GLU A 403 29.74 6.08 12.34
N GLU A 404 30.96 6.27 12.85
CA GLU A 404 31.17 6.93 14.15
C GLU A 404 31.27 8.45 13.96
N ASP A 405 30.51 9.18 14.76
CA ASP A 405 30.48 10.65 14.76
C ASP A 405 30.32 11.17 16.20
N GLU A 406 31.35 11.82 16.73
CA GLU A 406 31.38 12.36 18.11
C GLU A 406 30.97 11.32 19.19
N GLY A 407 31.41 10.06 19.02
CA GLY A 407 31.07 8.95 19.91
C GLY A 407 29.67 8.36 19.71
N ARG A 408 28.87 8.91 18.80
CA ARG A 408 27.58 8.35 18.36
C ARG A 408 27.79 7.41 17.18
N LYS A 409 26.83 6.52 16.94
CA LYS A 409 26.77 5.73 15.70
C LYS A 409 25.64 6.24 14.83
N ILE A 410 25.99 6.75 13.66
CA ILE A 410 25.06 7.35 12.71
C ILE A 410 24.90 6.47 11.46
N MET A 411 23.78 6.62 10.76
CA MET A 411 23.51 5.96 9.49
C MET A 411 23.02 6.97 8.46
N TRP A 412 23.72 7.05 7.34
CA TRP A 412 23.32 7.86 6.20
C TRP A 412 22.33 7.12 5.28
N GLY A 413 21.46 7.88 4.61
CA GLY A 413 20.64 7.39 3.50
C GLY A 413 21.46 7.01 2.26
N GLU A 414 20.77 6.65 1.17
CA GLU A 414 21.37 6.18 -0.10
C GLU A 414 22.38 7.17 -0.70
N ASN A 415 22.06 8.47 -0.73
CA ASN A 415 22.92 9.50 -1.34
C ASN A 415 23.79 10.26 -0.32
N LYS A 416 23.77 9.86 0.96
CA LYS A 416 24.40 10.58 2.08
C LYS A 416 24.08 12.08 2.11
N ASP A 417 22.87 12.44 1.72
CA ASP A 417 22.33 13.80 1.73
C ASP A 417 21.47 14.04 2.98
N GLY A 418 21.41 15.29 3.42
CA GLY A 418 20.57 15.71 4.54
C GLY A 418 21.11 15.33 5.92
N ILE A 419 20.21 14.88 6.80
CA ILE A 419 20.50 14.60 8.21
C ILE A 419 20.59 13.08 8.39
N PRO A 420 21.70 12.54 8.93
CA PRO A 420 21.81 11.11 9.19
C PRO A 420 20.97 10.69 10.40
N LEU A 421 20.56 9.42 10.42
CA LEU A 421 19.93 8.83 11.59
C LEU A 421 20.97 8.64 12.70
N THR A 422 20.63 8.98 13.95
CA THR A 422 21.44 8.66 15.12
C THR A 422 20.97 7.33 15.71
N ILE A 423 21.60 6.22 15.31
CA ILE A 423 21.20 4.86 15.72
C ILE A 423 21.63 4.54 17.15
N ILE A 424 22.78 5.07 17.62
CA ILE A 424 23.22 4.95 19.01
C ILE A 424 23.81 6.29 19.47
N LYS A 425 23.43 6.74 20.66
CA LYS A 425 24.02 7.91 21.32
C LYS A 425 25.42 7.61 21.87
N SER A 426 26.14 8.65 22.30
CA SER A 426 27.46 8.52 22.94
C SER A 426 27.45 7.75 24.26
N ASP A 427 26.29 7.71 24.95
CA ASP A 427 26.08 6.92 26.17
C ASP A 427 25.68 5.46 25.89
N GLY A 428 25.65 5.03 24.62
CA GLY A 428 25.22 3.69 24.21
C GLY A 428 23.71 3.49 24.13
N GLY A 429 22.91 4.51 24.46
CA GLY A 429 21.44 4.44 24.43
C GLY A 429 20.86 4.49 23.02
N PHE A 430 19.75 3.79 22.81
CA PHE A 430 18.94 3.86 21.59
C PHE A 430 18.12 5.16 21.50
N THR A 431 17.70 5.50 20.30
CA THR A 431 16.91 6.68 19.96
C THR A 431 15.60 6.28 19.27
N TYR A 432 14.79 7.27 18.90
CA TYR A 432 13.61 7.06 18.05
C TYR A 432 13.99 6.56 16.65
N ASP A 433 15.16 6.95 16.12
CA ASP A 433 15.67 6.41 14.84
C ASP A 433 15.89 4.90 14.93
N THR A 434 16.40 4.43 16.07
CA THR A 434 16.62 3.00 16.31
C THR A 434 15.31 2.23 16.38
N SER A 435 14.30 2.76 17.08
CA SER A 435 13.00 2.11 17.22
C SER A 435 12.26 2.06 15.89
N ASP A 436 12.29 3.13 15.10
CA ASP A 436 11.63 3.17 13.78
C ASP A 436 12.32 2.26 12.76
N MET A 437 13.66 2.19 12.77
CA MET A 437 14.40 1.22 11.95
C MET A 437 14.11 -0.24 12.34
N ALA A 438 13.94 -0.51 13.64
CA ALA A 438 13.51 -1.82 14.11
C ALA A 438 12.05 -2.11 13.71
N ALA A 439 11.17 -1.11 13.78
CA ALA A 439 9.76 -1.23 13.47
C ALA A 439 9.51 -1.48 11.99
N ILE A 440 10.13 -0.71 11.08
CA ILE A 440 9.98 -0.92 9.64
C ILE A 440 10.48 -2.31 9.24
N LYS A 441 11.62 -2.77 9.79
CA LYS A 441 12.11 -4.14 9.53
C LYS A 441 11.12 -5.19 10.01
N GLN A 442 10.55 -5.03 11.21
CA GLN A 442 9.56 -5.96 11.76
C GLN A 442 8.29 -6.02 10.89
N ARG A 443 7.79 -4.86 10.47
CA ARG A 443 6.59 -4.72 9.63
C ARG A 443 6.77 -5.35 8.24
N LEU A 444 7.95 -5.24 7.65
CA LEU A 444 8.23 -5.85 6.35
C LEU A 444 8.56 -7.34 6.46
N HIS A 445 9.41 -7.73 7.43
CA HIS A 445 9.98 -9.08 7.45
C HIS A 445 9.17 -10.08 8.27
N GLU A 446 8.55 -9.64 9.37
CA GLU A 446 7.72 -10.51 10.23
C GLU A 446 6.25 -10.40 9.85
N GLU A 447 5.73 -9.18 9.73
CA GLU A 447 4.31 -8.98 9.35
C GLU A 447 4.08 -9.14 7.85
N LYS A 448 5.12 -9.20 7.01
CA LYS A 448 4.97 -9.31 5.54
C LYS A 448 4.07 -8.21 4.97
N GLY A 449 4.18 -6.99 5.51
CA GLY A 449 3.48 -5.83 4.98
C GLY A 449 3.98 -5.48 3.58
N GLU A 450 3.08 -5.48 2.61
CA GLU A 450 3.37 -5.05 1.23
C GLU A 450 3.17 -3.55 1.06
N TRP A 451 2.35 -2.96 1.93
CA TRP A 451 2.09 -1.53 1.95
C TRP A 451 2.12 -1.02 3.39
N LEU A 452 3.00 -0.08 3.69
CA LEU A 452 3.05 0.62 4.97
C LEU A 452 2.55 2.05 4.81
N VAL A 453 1.69 2.51 5.71
CA VAL A 453 1.19 3.89 5.75
C VAL A 453 1.50 4.50 7.10
N TYR A 454 2.24 5.61 7.12
CA TYR A 454 2.63 6.32 8.34
C TYR A 454 1.85 7.63 8.47
N VAL A 455 0.90 7.69 9.41
CA VAL A 455 0.03 8.86 9.59
C VAL A 455 0.59 9.74 10.70
N THR A 456 1.55 10.60 10.36
CA THR A 456 2.22 11.50 11.30
C THR A 456 2.03 12.98 10.95
N ASP A 457 2.56 13.87 11.80
CA ASP A 457 2.62 15.30 11.48
C ASP A 457 3.62 15.57 10.34
N ALA A 458 3.35 16.62 9.55
CA ALA A 458 4.19 17.02 8.42
C ALA A 458 5.62 17.41 8.83
N GLY A 459 5.83 17.88 10.07
CA GLY A 459 7.15 18.19 10.61
C GLY A 459 8.07 16.97 10.74
N GLN A 460 7.52 15.74 10.71
CA GLN A 460 8.29 14.49 10.74
C GLN A 460 8.56 13.91 9.34
N ALA A 461 8.15 14.59 8.26
CA ALA A 461 8.33 14.07 6.91
C ALA A 461 9.80 13.77 6.58
N THR A 462 10.71 14.69 6.93
CA THR A 462 12.16 14.49 6.72
C THR A 462 12.68 13.25 7.44
N HIS A 463 12.22 13.01 8.67
CA HIS A 463 12.59 11.82 9.44
C HIS A 463 12.20 10.53 8.71
N PHE A 464 10.93 10.39 8.31
CA PHE A 464 10.46 9.19 7.61
C PHE A 464 11.11 9.00 6.24
N TYR A 465 11.35 10.07 5.48
CA TYR A 465 12.11 9.96 4.24
C TYR A 465 13.54 9.44 4.48
N THR A 466 14.21 9.90 5.53
CA THR A 466 15.52 9.38 5.92
C THR A 466 15.45 7.92 6.37
N ILE A 467 14.43 7.53 7.15
CA ILE A 467 14.19 6.14 7.55
C ILE A 467 14.00 5.24 6.32
N PHE A 468 13.18 5.65 5.35
CA PHE A 468 12.94 4.87 4.13
C PHE A 468 14.20 4.77 3.28
N SER A 469 14.98 5.85 3.16
CA SER A 469 16.27 5.87 2.47
C SER A 469 17.27 4.91 3.14
N CYS A 470 17.38 4.96 4.46
CA CYS A 470 18.24 4.05 5.22
C CYS A 470 17.77 2.59 5.10
N ALA A 471 16.46 2.33 5.14
CA ALA A 471 15.90 1.00 4.99
C ALA A 471 16.15 0.41 3.58
N ARG A 472 16.09 1.22 2.52
CA ARG A 472 16.47 0.78 1.16
C ARG A 472 17.96 0.49 1.06
N ARG A 473 18.80 1.38 1.57
CA ARG A 473 20.27 1.19 1.62
C ARG A 473 20.65 -0.10 2.36
N ALA A 474 19.95 -0.41 3.45
CA ALA A 474 20.14 -1.64 4.23
C ALA A 474 19.44 -2.88 3.64
N LYS A 475 18.82 -2.78 2.46
CA LYS A 475 18.07 -3.87 1.79
C LYS A 475 16.94 -4.45 2.65
N ILE A 476 16.38 -3.63 3.55
CA ILE A 476 15.22 -3.97 4.37
C ILE A 476 13.94 -3.65 3.57
N LEU A 477 13.93 -2.51 2.89
CA LEU A 477 12.85 -2.02 2.05
C LEU A 477 13.21 -2.20 0.57
N ASP A 478 12.39 -2.95 -0.17
CA ASP A 478 12.52 -3.13 -1.62
C ASP A 478 11.35 -2.41 -2.34
N PRO A 479 11.60 -1.31 -3.08
CA PRO A 479 10.56 -0.58 -3.81
C PRO A 479 9.85 -1.37 -4.92
N ALA A 480 10.42 -2.48 -5.39
CA ALA A 480 9.77 -3.33 -6.39
C ALA A 480 8.63 -4.17 -5.78
N VAL A 481 8.69 -4.41 -4.48
CA VAL A 481 7.74 -5.27 -3.74
C VAL A 481 6.90 -4.48 -2.75
N HIS A 482 7.52 -3.52 -2.08
CA HIS A 482 6.93 -2.80 -0.96
C HIS A 482 6.59 -1.37 -1.35
N ARG A 483 5.43 -0.92 -0.89
CA ARG A 483 4.97 0.47 -0.95
C ARG A 483 5.04 1.10 0.44
N VAL A 484 5.55 2.32 0.54
CA VAL A 484 5.52 3.12 1.77
C VAL A 484 4.93 4.49 1.46
N ASP A 485 3.98 4.95 2.27
CA ASP A 485 3.33 6.27 2.18
C ASP A 485 3.35 7.00 3.52
#